data_AF-A0A2K3J6E1-F1
#
_entry.id   AF-A0A2K3J6E1-F1
#
_cell.length_a   1.000
_cell.length_b   1.000
_cell.length_c   1.000
_cell.angle_alpha   90.00
_cell.angle_beta   90.00
_cell.angle_gamma   90.00
#
_symmetry.space_group_name_H-M   'P 1'
#
loop_
_entity.id
_entity.type
_entity.pdbx_description
1 polymer ?
#
loop_
_entity_poly.entity_id
_entity_poly.type
_entity_poly.pdbx_seq_one_letter_code
_entity_poly.pdbx_strand_id
1 'polypeptide(L)'
;MSMKQPGRDQLLKEVQRLRKQLKVYEKRDAAYRDAEALVKKHLKAMEISSDGMALLNKQDKVDYLNRALARMLGYKRREELLGKSWITLYGRAGIKGMLQRIKALLVEQGRWSGEVSSKRRDDKIFYHELSLTQLKDGSSVLIARDIKEKKRVNWLYRNQRPF
;
A
#
# COMPACT_ATOMS: atom_id res chain seq x y z
N MET A 1 -45.40 28.90 31.42
CA MET A 1 -45.76 27.65 30.71
C MET A 1 -45.10 26.49 31.45
N SER A 2 -45.86 25.65 32.14
CA SER A 2 -45.31 24.55 32.96
C SER A 2 -45.22 23.28 32.12
N MET A 3 -44.01 22.73 31.95
CA MET A 3 -43.81 21.42 31.31
C MET A 3 -44.39 20.34 32.23
N LYS A 4 -45.48 19.68 31.81
CA LYS A 4 -45.99 18.49 32.51
C LYS A 4 -44.90 17.42 32.54
N GLN A 5 -44.57 16.93 33.73
CA GLN A 5 -43.65 15.80 33.88
C GLN A 5 -44.25 14.55 33.20
N PRO A 6 -43.43 13.78 32.47
CA PRO A 6 -43.88 12.56 31.82
C PRO A 6 -44.32 11.52 32.87
N GLY A 7 -45.42 10.83 32.59
CA GLY A 7 -45.92 9.77 33.46
C GLY A 7 -44.98 8.55 33.52
N ARG A 8 -45.09 7.73 34.57
CA ARG A 8 -44.26 6.53 34.79
C ARG A 8 -44.15 5.62 33.55
N ASP A 9 -45.24 5.40 32.83
CA ASP A 9 -45.26 4.56 31.63
C ASP A 9 -44.50 5.18 30.44
N GLN A 10 -44.53 6.50 30.30
CA GLN A 10 -43.70 7.20 29.30
C GLN A 10 -42.22 7.06 29.62
N LEU A 11 -41.85 7.22 30.90
CA LEU A 11 -40.47 7.03 31.34
C LEU A 11 -39.98 5.59 31.12
N LEU A 12 -40.83 4.59 31.41
CA LEU A 12 -40.49 3.17 31.18
C LEU A 12 -40.28 2.87 29.69
N LYS A 13 -41.14 3.38 28.81
CA LYS A 13 -40.98 3.25 27.35
C LYS A 13 -39.68 3.90 26.87
N GLU A 14 -39.35 5.08 27.39
CA GLU A 14 -38.13 5.79 27.01
C GLU A 14 -36.87 5.07 27.51
N VAL A 15 -36.86 4.57 28.75
CA VAL A 15 -35.74 3.75 29.26
C VAL A 15 -35.56 2.48 28.43
N GLN A 16 -36.64 1.80 28.04
CA GLN A 16 -36.55 0.63 27.17
C GLN A 16 -36.00 0.98 25.78
N ARG A 17 -36.42 2.12 25.22
CA ARG A 17 -35.90 2.63 23.95
C ARG A 17 -34.41 2.95 24.03
N LEU A 18 -33.97 3.70 25.05
CA LEU A 18 -32.58 4.07 25.26
C LEU A 18 -31.70 2.83 25.47
N ARG A 19 -32.16 1.84 26.24
CA ARG A 19 -31.44 0.57 26.40
C ARG A 19 -31.28 -0.18 25.09
N LYS A 20 -32.29 -0.18 24.21
CA LYS A 20 -32.18 -0.76 22.87
C LYS A 20 -31.16 -0.01 22.02
N GLN A 21 -31.17 1.33 22.05
CA GLN A 21 -30.20 2.15 21.31
C GLN A 21 -28.77 1.96 21.82
N LEU A 22 -28.57 1.90 23.14
CA LEU A 22 -27.27 1.66 23.76
C LEU A 22 -26.68 0.33 23.28
N LYS A 23 -27.47 -0.75 23.29
CA LYS A 23 -27.02 -2.06 22.77
C LYS A 23 -26.59 -2.01 21.30
N VAL A 24 -27.26 -1.21 20.47
CA VAL A 24 -26.87 -1.02 19.06
C VAL A 24 -25.56 -0.24 18.97
N TYR A 25 -25.40 0.81 19.78
CA TYR A 25 -24.17 1.60 19.82
C TYR A 25 -22.96 0.79 20.29
N GLU A 26 -23.10 0.02 21.37
CA GLU A 26 -22.05 -0.87 21.90
C GLU A 26 -21.59 -1.89 20.86
N LYS A 27 -22.54 -2.53 20.15
CA LYS A 27 -22.21 -3.45 19.05
C LYS A 27 -21.46 -2.76 17.93
N ARG A 28 -21.88 -1.55 17.55
CA ARG A 28 -21.24 -0.78 16.48
C ARG A 28 -19.82 -0.37 16.88
N ASP A 29 -19.63 0.08 18.12
CA ASP A 29 -18.33 0.48 18.65
C ASP A 29 -17.36 -0.71 18.73
N ALA A 30 -17.82 -1.88 19.19
CA ALA A 30 -17.03 -3.10 19.16
C ALA A 30 -16.60 -3.46 17.72
N ALA A 31 -17.54 -3.43 16.76
CA ALA A 31 -17.23 -3.69 15.36
C ALA A 31 -16.22 -2.69 14.75
N TYR A 32 -16.30 -1.41 15.13
CA TYR A 32 -15.33 -0.40 14.70
C TYR A 32 -13.93 -0.68 15.25
N ARG A 33 -13.80 -1.05 16.53
CA ARG A 33 -12.52 -1.40 17.15
C ARG A 33 -11.90 -2.63 16.47
N ASP A 34 -12.70 -3.65 16.19
CA ASP A 34 -12.24 -4.86 15.52
C ASP A 34 -11.76 -4.57 14.09
N ALA A 35 -12.51 -3.75 13.34
CA ALA A 35 -12.11 -3.31 12.01
C ALA A 35 -10.81 -2.49 12.04
N GLU A 36 -10.66 -1.57 12.99
CA GLU A 36 -9.45 -0.77 13.14
C GLU A 36 -8.24 -1.66 13.50
N ALA A 37 -8.41 -2.61 14.43
CA ALA A 37 -7.37 -3.55 14.82
C ALA A 37 -6.92 -4.42 13.64
N LEU A 38 -7.87 -4.88 12.81
CA LEU A 38 -7.59 -5.66 11.61
C LEU A 38 -6.80 -4.83 10.58
N VAL A 39 -7.21 -3.59 10.31
CA VAL A 39 -6.49 -2.67 9.42
C VAL A 39 -5.06 -2.44 9.92
N LYS A 40 -4.88 -2.16 11.22
CA LYS A 40 -3.54 -1.99 11.83
C LYS A 40 -2.68 -3.25 11.67
N LYS A 41 -3.25 -4.44 11.84
CA LYS A 41 -2.54 -5.71 11.67
C LYS A 41 -2.06 -5.88 10.22
N HIS A 42 -2.91 -5.59 9.23
CA HIS A 42 -2.54 -5.68 7.82
C HIS A 42 -1.49 -4.64 7.42
N LEU A 43 -1.61 -3.40 7.87
CA LEU A 43 -0.59 -2.37 7.64
C LEU A 43 0.76 -2.78 8.24
N LYS A 44 0.76 -3.36 9.45
CA LYS A 44 1.98 -3.87 10.07
C LYS A 44 2.60 -5.01 9.27
N ALA A 45 1.79 -5.91 8.72
CA ALA A 45 2.28 -6.99 7.84
C ALA A 45 2.93 -6.43 6.56
N MET A 46 2.31 -5.43 5.92
CA MET A 46 2.90 -4.75 4.76
C MET A 46 4.20 -4.01 5.12
N GLU A 47 4.26 -3.42 6.31
CA GLU A 47 5.41 -2.66 6.80
C GLU A 47 6.65 -3.54 7.06
N ILE A 48 6.46 -4.79 7.52
CA ILE A 48 7.55 -5.72 7.83
C ILE A 48 7.96 -6.61 6.64
N SER A 49 7.25 -6.53 5.51
CA SER A 49 7.58 -7.30 4.30
C SER A 49 9.01 -7.01 3.82
N SER A 50 9.70 -8.04 3.32
CA SER A 50 11.00 -7.91 2.67
C SER A 50 10.88 -7.26 1.29
N ASP A 51 9.77 -7.49 0.60
CA ASP A 51 9.47 -6.86 -0.68
C ASP A 51 9.12 -5.39 -0.44
N GLY A 52 9.61 -4.52 -1.31
CA GLY A 52 9.20 -3.12 -1.34
C GLY A 52 7.74 -3.03 -1.76
N MET A 53 6.92 -2.31 -1.00
CA MET A 53 5.49 -2.14 -1.31
C MET A 53 5.12 -0.67 -1.30
N ALA A 54 4.25 -0.26 -2.22
CA ALA A 54 3.59 1.05 -2.20
C ALA A 54 2.13 0.97 -2.65
N LEU A 55 1.33 1.89 -2.13
CA LEU A 55 0.00 2.22 -2.64
C LEU A 55 0.09 3.55 -3.37
N LEU A 56 -0.43 3.55 -4.59
CA LEU A 56 -0.46 4.70 -5.48
C LEU A 56 -1.91 5.16 -5.63
N ASN A 57 -2.17 6.45 -5.51
CA ASN A 57 -3.50 6.99 -5.81
C ASN A 57 -3.77 7.05 -7.32
N LYS A 58 -4.97 7.50 -7.67
CA LYS A 58 -5.45 7.62 -9.06
C LYS A 58 -4.60 8.56 -9.92
N GLN A 59 -3.77 9.40 -9.31
CA GLN A 59 -2.83 10.30 -9.98
C GLN A 59 -1.38 9.75 -9.96
N ASP A 60 -1.20 8.45 -9.72
CA ASP A 60 0.11 7.78 -9.69
C ASP A 60 1.06 8.31 -8.60
N LYS A 61 0.52 8.97 -7.57
CA LYS A 61 1.31 9.48 -6.45
C LYS A 61 1.29 8.49 -5.29
N VAL A 62 2.42 8.41 -4.58
CA VAL A 62 2.58 7.49 -3.45
C VAL A 62 1.79 7.97 -2.23
N ASP A 63 0.74 7.24 -1.87
CA ASP A 63 -0.03 7.47 -0.63
C ASP A 63 0.58 6.69 0.55
N TYR A 64 1.15 5.52 0.26
CA TYR A 64 1.83 4.69 1.25
C TYR A 64 3.04 4.01 0.61
N LEU A 65 4.08 3.80 1.42
CA LEU A 65 5.16 2.87 1.13
C LEU A 65 5.76 2.29 2.41
N ASN A 66 6.19 1.04 2.35
CA ASN A 66 6.90 0.41 3.45
C ASN A 66 8.39 0.82 3.49
N ARG A 67 9.05 0.55 4.63
CA ARG A 67 10.49 0.81 4.79
C ARG A 67 11.36 0.01 3.80
N ALA A 68 10.92 -1.16 3.35
CA ALA A 68 11.68 -1.95 2.37
C ALA A 68 11.84 -1.17 1.05
N LEU A 69 10.76 -0.61 0.51
CA LEU A 69 10.82 0.16 -0.75
C LEU A 69 11.68 1.41 -0.61
N ALA A 70 11.54 2.17 0.48
CA ALA A 70 12.36 3.34 0.73
C ALA A 70 13.86 3.00 0.76
N ARG A 71 14.24 1.90 1.44
CA ARG A 71 15.62 1.41 1.47
C ARG A 71 16.10 0.94 0.10
N MET A 72 15.26 0.24 -0.66
CA MET A 72 15.58 -0.18 -2.04
C MET A 72 15.88 1.02 -2.93
N LEU A 73 15.12 2.10 -2.80
CA LEU A 73 15.33 3.35 -3.53
C LEU A 73 16.48 4.21 -2.98
N GLY A 74 17.09 3.84 -1.84
CA GLY A 74 18.20 4.58 -1.23
C GLY A 74 17.78 5.78 -0.36
N TYR A 75 16.55 5.79 0.14
CA TYR A 75 16.04 6.83 1.03
C TYR A 75 16.02 6.37 2.49
N LYS A 76 16.50 7.23 3.40
CA LYS A 76 16.46 6.99 4.85
C LYS A 76 15.07 7.26 5.45
N ARG A 77 14.38 8.28 4.93
CA ARG A 77 13.04 8.69 5.36
C ARG A 77 12.06 8.46 4.21
N ARG A 78 11.02 7.67 4.46
CA ARG A 78 10.00 7.35 3.44
C ARG A 78 9.09 8.54 3.14
N GLU A 79 8.98 9.46 4.09
CA GLU A 79 8.16 10.66 4.02
C GLU A 79 8.61 11.56 2.86
N GLU A 80 9.89 11.46 2.48
CA GLU A 80 10.44 12.14 1.30
C GLU A 80 9.88 11.62 -0.03
N LEU A 81 9.19 10.48 -0.03
CA LEU A 81 8.63 9.81 -1.21
C LEU A 81 7.11 9.93 -1.28
N LEU A 82 6.44 10.28 -0.19
CA LEU A 82 4.99 10.48 -0.15
C LEU A 82 4.57 11.64 -1.06
N GLY A 83 3.45 11.47 -1.76
CA GLY A 83 2.90 12.44 -2.70
C GLY A 83 3.69 12.58 -4.02
N LYS A 84 4.84 11.93 -4.15
CA LYS A 84 5.62 11.95 -5.41
C LYS A 84 5.07 10.93 -6.40
N SER A 85 5.18 11.25 -7.68
CA SER A 85 4.83 10.30 -8.74
C SER A 85 5.84 9.15 -8.79
N TRP A 86 5.35 7.89 -8.81
CA TRP A 86 6.23 6.72 -8.90
C TRP A 86 7.10 6.74 -10.17
N ILE A 87 6.60 7.32 -11.27
CA ILE A 87 7.37 7.53 -12.51
C ILE A 87 8.60 8.39 -12.25
N THR A 88 8.50 9.40 -11.37
CA THR A 88 9.64 10.26 -11.02
C THR A 88 10.62 9.54 -10.09
N LEU A 89 10.12 8.70 -9.18
CA LEU A 89 10.95 7.91 -8.27
C LEU A 89 11.84 6.93 -9.04
N TYR A 90 11.28 6.24 -10.03
CA TYR A 90 11.99 5.27 -10.86
C TYR A 90 12.68 5.93 -12.08
N GLY A 91 12.21 7.08 -12.54
CA GLY A 91 12.61 7.74 -13.79
C GLY A 91 13.97 8.44 -13.79
N ARG A 92 14.73 8.43 -12.69
CA ARG A 92 16.07 9.04 -12.60
C ARG A 92 17.13 8.42 -13.54
N ALA A 93 16.81 7.31 -14.22
CA ALA A 93 17.77 6.52 -15.01
C ALA A 93 17.48 6.47 -16.53
N GLY A 94 16.83 7.46 -17.13
CA GLY A 94 16.52 7.41 -18.58
C GLY A 94 15.43 6.38 -18.97
N ILE A 95 14.83 5.71 -17.98
CA ILE A 95 13.77 4.73 -18.18
C ILE A 95 12.37 5.34 -18.24
N LYS A 96 12.25 6.68 -18.27
CA LYS A 96 10.95 7.38 -18.28
C LYS A 96 10.04 6.89 -19.41
N GLY A 97 10.58 6.67 -20.61
CA GLY A 97 9.83 6.12 -21.74
C GLY A 97 9.33 4.69 -21.51
N MET A 98 10.13 3.85 -20.86
CA MET A 98 9.70 2.51 -20.44
C MET A 98 8.59 2.57 -19.40
N LEU A 99 8.73 3.44 -18.38
CA LEU A 99 7.72 3.59 -17.33
C LEU A 99 6.37 4.10 -17.88
N GLN A 100 6.39 4.99 -18.88
CA GLN A 100 5.16 5.42 -19.56
C GLN A 100 4.49 4.28 -20.33
N ARG A 101 5.26 3.41 -20.99
CA ARG A 101 4.72 2.20 -21.63
C ARG A 101 4.12 1.24 -20.60
N ILE A 102 4.80 1.03 -19.47
CA ILE A 102 4.29 0.21 -18.36
C ILE A 102 2.96 0.78 -17.86
N LYS A 103 2.87 2.11 -17.69
CA LYS A 103 1.62 2.77 -17.30
C LYS A 103 0.51 2.54 -18.33
N ALA A 104 0.79 2.66 -19.63
CA ALA A 104 -0.21 2.39 -20.65
C ALA A 104 -0.73 0.95 -20.58
N LEU A 105 0.17 -0.04 -20.45
CA LEU A 105 -0.20 -1.44 -20.27
C LEU A 105 -0.99 -1.69 -18.98
N LEU A 106 -0.63 -1.01 -17.90
CA LEU A 106 -1.35 -1.10 -16.63
C LEU A 106 -2.80 -0.60 -16.76
N VAL A 107 -3.02 0.50 -17.49
CA VAL A 107 -4.37 1.03 -17.74
C VAL A 107 -5.18 0.09 -18.63
N GLU A 108 -4.57 -0.52 -19.63
CA GLU A 108 -5.24 -1.43 -20.57
C GLU A 108 -5.56 -2.79 -19.94
N GLN A 109 -4.62 -3.35 -19.18
CA GLN A 109 -4.68 -4.75 -18.74
C GLN A 109 -4.95 -4.91 -17.23
N GLY A 110 -4.97 -3.81 -16.48
CA GLY A 110 -5.13 -3.79 -15.02
C GLY A 110 -3.95 -4.33 -14.23
N ARG A 111 -2.91 -4.85 -14.90
CA ARG A 111 -1.70 -5.39 -14.27
C ARG A 111 -0.50 -5.34 -15.20
N TRP A 112 0.69 -5.24 -14.62
CA TRP A 112 1.96 -5.40 -15.31
C TRP A 112 3.01 -6.00 -14.36
N SER A 113 3.90 -6.84 -14.87
CA SER A 113 5.03 -7.37 -14.10
C SER A 113 6.25 -7.60 -14.99
N GLY A 114 7.45 -7.32 -14.47
CA GLY A 114 8.69 -7.57 -15.19
C GLY A 114 9.96 -7.20 -14.42
N GLU A 115 11.10 -7.62 -14.94
CA GLU A 115 12.40 -7.24 -14.40
C GLU A 115 12.78 -5.82 -14.86
N VAL A 116 13.21 -4.99 -13.91
CA VAL A 116 13.59 -3.60 -14.14
C VAL A 116 14.93 -3.32 -13.47
N SER A 117 15.80 -2.57 -14.15
CA SER A 117 16.96 -1.92 -13.55
C SER A 117 16.63 -0.47 -13.24
N SER A 118 16.91 -0.01 -12.03
CA SER A 118 16.60 1.36 -11.59
C SER A 118 17.78 1.98 -10.86
N LYS A 119 17.83 3.31 -10.84
CA LYS A 119 18.83 4.06 -10.06
C LYS A 119 18.28 4.37 -8.68
N ARG A 120 19.08 4.05 -7.67
CA ARG A 120 18.87 4.51 -6.29
C ARG A 120 19.16 6.01 -6.18
N ARG A 121 18.83 6.59 -5.02
CA ARG A 121 19.18 7.98 -4.68
C ARG A 121 20.68 8.27 -4.75
N ASP A 122 21.52 7.28 -4.46
CA ASP A 122 22.99 7.34 -4.52
C ASP A 122 23.55 6.96 -5.91
N ASP A 123 22.72 7.00 -6.95
CA ASP A 123 23.02 6.66 -8.35
C ASP A 123 23.44 5.21 -8.64
N LYS A 124 23.49 4.34 -7.61
CA LYS A 124 23.75 2.92 -7.81
C LYS A 124 22.58 2.25 -8.52
N ILE A 125 22.91 1.35 -9.46
CA ILE A 125 21.91 0.51 -10.12
C ILE A 125 21.47 -0.60 -9.18
N PHE A 126 20.17 -0.86 -9.14
CA PHE A 126 19.62 -2.05 -8.54
C PHE A 126 18.65 -2.73 -9.49
N TYR A 127 18.63 -4.06 -9.42
CA TYR A 127 17.77 -4.91 -10.21
C TYR A 127 16.65 -5.41 -9.33
N HIS A 128 15.43 -5.26 -9.81
CA HIS A 128 14.24 -5.69 -9.08
C HIS A 128 13.20 -6.22 -10.06
N GLU A 129 12.38 -7.13 -9.57
CA GLU A 129 11.14 -7.53 -10.24
C GLU A 129 10.05 -6.59 -9.75
N LEU A 130 9.44 -5.86 -10.67
CA LEU A 130 8.40 -4.88 -10.39
C LEU A 130 7.06 -5.46 -10.82
N SER A 131 6.07 -5.42 -9.93
CA SER A 131 4.67 -5.75 -10.21
C SER A 131 3.80 -4.53 -9.88
N LEU A 132 2.88 -4.22 -10.79
CA LEU A 132 1.87 -3.18 -10.66
C LEU A 132 0.50 -3.80 -10.89
N THR A 133 -0.42 -3.55 -9.98
CA THR A 133 -1.81 -4.02 -10.10
C THR A 133 -2.75 -2.87 -9.80
N GLN A 134 -3.65 -2.57 -10.73
CA GLN A 134 -4.67 -1.56 -10.55
C GLN A 134 -5.85 -2.13 -9.73
N LEU A 135 -6.34 -1.35 -8.78
CA LEU A 135 -7.50 -1.68 -7.97
C LEU A 135 -8.78 -1.10 -8.59
N LYS A 136 -9.94 -1.62 -8.18
CA LYS A 136 -11.25 -1.21 -8.72
C LYS A 136 -11.57 0.28 -8.51
N ASP A 137 -10.98 0.89 -7.50
CA ASP A 137 -11.15 2.32 -7.21
C ASP A 137 -10.24 3.22 -8.06
N GLY A 138 -9.37 2.64 -8.90
CA GLY A 138 -8.41 3.34 -9.75
C GLY A 138 -7.05 3.61 -9.08
N SER A 139 -6.88 3.25 -7.81
CA SER A 139 -5.57 3.21 -7.15
C SER A 139 -4.74 2.03 -7.67
N SER A 140 -3.46 1.95 -7.31
CA SER A 140 -2.60 0.84 -7.72
C SER A 140 -1.68 0.37 -6.60
N VAL A 141 -1.43 -0.95 -6.56
CA VAL A 141 -0.42 -1.56 -5.70
C VAL A 141 0.86 -1.74 -6.50
N LEU A 142 1.97 -1.28 -5.95
CA LEU A 142 3.31 -1.51 -6.48
C LEU A 142 4.06 -2.45 -5.54
N ILE A 143 4.62 -3.53 -6.09
CA ILE A 143 5.50 -4.46 -5.38
C ILE A 143 6.84 -4.52 -6.12
N ALA A 144 7.93 -4.30 -5.40
CA ALA A 144 9.28 -4.38 -5.92
C ALA A 144 10.06 -5.43 -5.12
N ARG A 145 10.50 -6.49 -5.78
CA ARG A 145 11.31 -7.56 -5.19
C ARG A 145 12.76 -7.39 -5.62
N ASP A 146 13.68 -7.29 -4.67
CA ASP A 146 15.11 -7.28 -4.98
C ASP A 146 15.53 -8.65 -5.54
N ILE A 147 16.12 -8.66 -6.75
CA ILE A 147 16.56 -9.88 -7.43
C ILE A 147 18.08 -9.97 -7.53
N LYS A 148 18.83 -9.16 -6.77
CA LYS A 148 20.31 -9.14 -6.79
C LYS A 148 20.89 -10.53 -6.57
N GLU A 149 20.38 -11.26 -5.58
CA GLU A 149 20.86 -12.60 -5.26
C GLU A 149 20.49 -13.62 -6.34
N LYS A 150 19.25 -13.60 -6.83
CA LYS A 150 18.79 -14.42 -7.97
C LYS A 150 19.67 -14.22 -9.21
N LYS A 151 20.02 -12.96 -9.53
CA LYS A 151 20.94 -12.62 -10.64
C LYS A 151 22.34 -13.15 -10.39
N ARG A 152 22.88 -13.01 -9.16
CA ARG A 152 24.22 -13.51 -8.80
C ARG A 152 24.32 -15.03 -8.92
N VAL A 153 23.31 -15.74 -8.40
CA VAL A 153 23.22 -17.21 -8.47
C VAL A 153 23.12 -17.66 -9.93
N ASN A 154 22.22 -17.07 -10.72
CA ASN A 154 22.10 -17.38 -12.15
C ASN A 154 23.37 -17.08 -12.93
N TRP A 155 24.09 -16.01 -12.59
CA TRP A 155 25.38 -15.69 -13.21
C TRP A 155 26.46 -16.72 -12.85
N LEU A 156 26.55 -17.14 -11.57
CA LEU A 156 27.50 -18.17 -11.14
C LEU A 156 27.22 -19.51 -11.86
N TYR A 157 25.96 -19.95 -11.91
CA TYR A 157 25.59 -21.18 -12.63
C TYR A 157 25.90 -21.14 -14.13
N ARG A 158 25.73 -19.98 -14.78
CA ARG A 158 26.01 -19.83 -16.21
C ARG A 158 27.51 -19.78 -16.52
N ASN A 159 28.36 -19.32 -15.59
CA ASN A 159 29.79 -19.13 -15.81
C ASN A 159 30.68 -20.18 -15.11
N GLN A 160 30.11 -21.13 -14.37
CA GLN A 160 30.83 -22.24 -13.71
C GLN A 160 30.47 -23.62 -14.26
N ARG A 161 29.86 -23.77 -15.45
CA ARG A 161 29.82 -25.09 -16.09
C ARG A 161 31.25 -25.45 -16.55
N PRO A 162 31.90 -26.49 -15.99
CA PRO A 162 33.02 -27.10 -16.67
C PRO A 162 32.48 -27.73 -17.96
N PHE A 163 33.26 -27.65 -19.04
CA PHE A 163 33.05 -28.46 -20.24
C PHE A 163 33.00 -29.95 -19.88
#